data_AF-A0A511NHN3-F1
#
_entry.id   AF-A0A511NHN3-F1
#
_cell.length_a   1.000
_cell.length_b   1.000
_cell.length_c   1.000
_cell.angle_alpha   90.00
_cell.angle_beta   90.00
_cell.angle_gamma   90.00
#
_symmetry.space_group_name_H-M   'P 1'
#
loop_
_entity.id
_entity.type
_entity.pdbx_description
1 polymer ?
#
loop_
_entity_poly.entity_id
_entity_poly.type
_entity_poly.pdbx_seq_one_letter_code
_entity_poly.pdbx_strand_id
1 'polypeptide(L)'
;MIVGLCKSQTQKDLLETLKKEKETVAFLANMESIGFKLSAGKTNFNPKDDSNFDKMNFDKSVSKVSLDSFFNQLSVKVSSVYPYNIFSIDKDQFDLIKFLSMDNFYFLDNPHLEATYTSTKITFLDGTSINGDDYKVSLETIQEKYGTADEYGYVDVDEERLSDLEKLIWKESNAFKYHFAIKSPQPVSSLDYQIEFVIPKSENYTLSTANKTALTKFGEIKLLEINGASASLLIPTQLKKKVEIYAIYKDGRVLKRKSQNSNTVYSDAQKKEFNNLLKTYELAEVEINNKSIKSTEELEKFIHKNSTNYSSDFFEPEHTYYEFGFAGPIDYLKIKVLNLEDKPELFQISTNVKTEDNEFVLSKDIKSGLFGILDVKGEWAVNPLFTDYVRQMNKYFFRDQIDFGDTSDEKSYDRVYWFDRVNKAVKRVDYIPDSLELYAGKYCIVEKGINGPEGVVDGLTGEIIVPLQYYNVLYEDGKWVAKTNNGQKVYYSLQGKRVE
;
A
#
# COMPACT_ATOMS: atom_id res chain seq x y z
N MET A 1 11.30 4.84 -36.84
CA MET A 1 12.61 4.17 -36.93
C MET A 1 12.40 2.87 -37.69
N ILE A 2 13.25 2.58 -38.67
CA ILE A 2 13.04 1.54 -39.69
C ILE A 2 12.75 0.18 -39.05
N VAL A 3 11.47 -0.18 -39.00
CA VAL A 3 11.01 -1.52 -38.63
C VAL A 3 10.69 -2.25 -39.93
N GLY A 4 11.37 -3.37 -40.18
CA GLY A 4 10.94 -4.35 -41.18
C GLY A 4 11.92 -4.56 -42.33
N LEU A 5 12.85 -5.48 -42.12
CA LEU A 5 13.66 -6.12 -43.16
C LEU A 5 12.79 -6.77 -44.24
N CYS A 6 12.99 -6.41 -45.51
CA CYS A 6 12.75 -7.32 -46.63
C CYS A 6 13.71 -7.02 -47.80
N LYS A 7 14.49 -8.04 -48.19
CA LYS A 7 15.54 -8.00 -49.21
C LYS A 7 14.93 -8.03 -50.61
N SER A 8 14.62 -6.84 -51.13
CA SER A 8 14.37 -6.47 -52.54
C SER A 8 13.37 -5.31 -52.53
N GLN A 9 13.83 -4.12 -52.17
CA GLN A 9 12.98 -2.92 -52.23
C GLN A 9 13.09 -2.31 -53.62
N THR A 10 11.93 -2.10 -54.26
CA THR A 10 11.88 -1.36 -55.50
C THR A 10 12.24 0.11 -55.23
N GLN A 11 12.70 0.83 -56.26
CA GLN A 11 12.91 2.28 -56.17
C GLN A 11 11.67 3.01 -55.60
N LYS A 12 10.48 2.51 -55.92
CA LYS A 12 9.21 3.02 -55.41
C LYS A 12 9.08 2.88 -53.89
N ASP A 13 9.50 1.75 -53.32
CA ASP A 13 9.42 1.49 -51.88
C ASP A 13 10.36 2.40 -51.09
N LEU A 14 11.55 2.66 -51.62
CA LEU A 14 12.52 3.60 -51.05
C LEU A 14 11.98 5.03 -51.05
N LEU A 15 11.39 5.46 -52.18
CA LEU A 15 10.78 6.80 -52.29
C LEU A 15 9.56 6.94 -51.36
N GLU A 16 8.72 5.90 -51.22
CA GLU A 16 7.57 5.94 -50.32
C GLU A 16 8.00 6.02 -48.84
N THR A 17 9.04 5.27 -48.47
CA THR A 17 9.63 5.32 -47.12
C THR A 17 10.17 6.72 -46.82
N LEU A 18 11.00 7.25 -47.72
CA LEU A 18 11.58 8.58 -47.58
C LEU A 18 10.51 9.68 -47.51
N LYS A 19 9.43 9.55 -48.27
CA LYS A 19 8.29 10.48 -48.22
C LYS A 19 7.64 10.50 -46.84
N LYS A 20 7.34 9.33 -46.25
CA LYS A 20 6.74 9.24 -44.91
C LYS A 20 7.65 9.84 -43.83
N GLU A 21 8.94 9.59 -43.93
CA GLU A 21 9.93 10.19 -43.02
C GLU A 21 10.00 11.71 -43.19
N LYS A 22 10.04 12.21 -44.44
CA LYS A 22 10.04 13.65 -44.73
C LYS A 22 8.80 14.34 -44.19
N GLU A 23 7.61 13.75 -44.35
CA GLU A 23 6.36 14.28 -43.78
C GLU A 23 6.42 14.34 -42.25
N THR A 24 6.96 13.30 -41.61
CA THR A 24 7.13 13.25 -40.14
C THR A 24 8.11 14.33 -39.66
N VAL A 25 9.30 14.43 -40.24
CA VAL A 25 10.31 15.41 -39.84
C VAL A 25 9.84 16.84 -40.15
N ALA A 26 9.11 17.06 -41.25
CA ALA A 26 8.52 18.36 -41.56
C ALA A 26 7.45 18.76 -40.54
N PHE A 27 6.65 17.81 -40.06
CA PHE A 27 5.73 18.06 -38.95
C PHE A 27 6.48 18.47 -37.68
N LEU A 28 7.52 17.73 -37.28
CA LEU A 28 8.31 18.03 -36.06
C LEU A 28 9.04 19.38 -36.15
N ALA A 29 9.62 19.71 -37.31
CA ALA A 29 10.31 20.99 -37.55
C ALA A 29 9.39 22.20 -37.39
N ASN A 30 8.11 22.05 -37.76
CA ASN A 30 7.09 23.10 -37.73
C ASN A 30 6.16 22.98 -36.51
N MET A 31 6.42 22.06 -35.59
CA MET A 31 5.56 21.85 -34.43
C MET A 31 5.66 23.07 -33.49
N GLU A 32 4.59 23.85 -33.45
CA GLU A 32 4.42 24.92 -32.46
C GLU A 32 3.97 24.32 -31.13
N SER A 33 4.39 24.93 -30.03
CA SER A 33 3.93 24.55 -28.70
C SER A 33 2.46 24.91 -28.56
N ILE A 34 1.59 23.91 -28.66
CA ILE A 34 0.15 24.09 -28.42
C ILE A 34 -0.04 24.28 -26.91
N GLY A 35 -0.22 25.52 -26.46
CA GLY A 35 -0.50 25.84 -25.07
C GLY A 35 -1.99 26.07 -24.85
N PHE A 36 -2.69 25.12 -24.22
CA PHE A 36 -4.05 25.37 -23.73
C PHE A 36 -3.98 26.12 -22.40
N LYS A 37 -4.16 27.46 -22.45
CA LYS A 37 -4.33 28.28 -21.25
C LYS A 37 -5.76 28.13 -20.72
N LEU A 38 -5.92 27.36 -19.64
CA LEU A 38 -7.15 27.38 -18.86
C LEU A 38 -7.16 28.67 -18.03
N SER A 39 -8.12 29.56 -18.29
CA SER A 39 -8.31 30.74 -17.47
C SER A 39 -8.83 30.32 -16.08
N ALA A 40 -8.22 30.84 -15.02
CA ALA A 40 -8.71 30.62 -13.67
C ALA A 40 -10.17 31.09 -13.58
N GLY A 41 -11.03 30.27 -12.95
CA GLY A 41 -12.44 30.61 -12.75
C GLY A 41 -12.60 31.96 -12.03
N LYS A 42 -13.67 32.70 -12.35
CA LYS A 42 -13.96 34.06 -11.85
C LYS A 42 -14.28 34.15 -10.34
N THR A 43 -13.93 33.16 -9.53
CA THR A 43 -14.10 33.23 -8.07
C THR A 43 -13.06 34.18 -7.48
N ASN A 44 -13.52 35.22 -6.77
CA ASN A 44 -12.63 36.15 -6.08
C ASN A 44 -11.84 35.38 -5.00
N PHE A 45 -10.52 35.31 -5.17
CA PHE A 45 -9.62 34.70 -4.18
C PHE A 45 -9.77 35.39 -2.82
N ASN A 46 -9.98 34.60 -1.77
CA ASN A 46 -10.06 35.06 -0.39
C ASN A 46 -8.91 34.47 0.44
N PRO A 47 -7.93 35.28 0.91
CA PRO A 47 -6.81 34.77 1.69
C PRO A 47 -7.20 34.27 3.09
N LYS A 48 -8.44 34.54 3.55
CA LYS A 48 -8.97 34.01 4.81
C LYS A 48 -9.63 32.64 4.67
N ASP A 49 -9.85 32.17 3.44
CA ASP A 49 -10.40 30.85 3.18
C ASP A 49 -9.28 29.83 3.06
N ASP A 50 -9.12 29.01 4.10
CA ASP A 50 -8.08 28.00 4.20
C ASP A 50 -8.17 26.92 3.12
N SER A 51 -9.31 26.75 2.45
CA SER A 51 -9.46 25.79 1.34
C SER A 51 -8.67 26.16 0.08
N ASN A 52 -8.18 27.41 0.01
CA ASN A 52 -7.30 27.89 -1.05
C ASN A 52 -5.82 27.50 -0.85
N PHE A 53 -5.48 26.92 0.30
CA PHE A 53 -4.11 26.60 0.68
C PHE A 53 -3.94 25.11 0.96
N ASP A 54 -2.77 24.59 0.64
CA ASP A 54 -2.37 23.24 1.03
C ASP A 54 -1.63 23.28 2.37
N LYS A 55 -1.89 22.28 3.23
CA LYS A 55 -1.27 22.15 4.57
C LYS A 55 0.14 21.52 4.53
N MET A 56 0.75 21.50 3.35
CA MET A 56 2.00 20.80 3.10
C MET A 56 3.20 21.60 3.63
N ASN A 57 4.18 20.91 4.23
CA ASN A 57 5.42 21.53 4.65
C ASN A 57 6.53 21.21 3.64
N PHE A 58 6.81 22.17 2.76
CA PHE A 58 7.82 22.04 1.72
C PHE A 58 9.24 21.79 2.28
N ASP A 59 9.58 22.40 3.41
CA ASP A 59 10.92 22.34 3.99
C ASP A 59 11.10 21.14 4.94
N LYS A 60 10.11 20.22 4.99
CA LYS A 60 10.19 19.02 5.84
C LYS A 60 11.22 18.04 5.26
N SER A 61 12.38 17.95 5.91
CA SER A 61 13.31 16.84 5.69
C SER A 61 12.88 15.63 6.50
N VAL A 62 12.77 14.47 5.86
CA VAL A 62 12.54 13.20 6.54
C VAL A 62 13.86 12.53 6.87
N SER A 63 14.04 12.14 8.13
CA SER A 63 15.23 11.42 8.59
C SER A 63 14.95 9.93 8.73
N LYS A 64 16.00 9.11 8.65
CA LYS A 64 15.92 7.67 8.92
C LYS A 64 15.27 7.37 10.28
N VAL A 65 15.66 8.11 11.34
CA VAL A 65 15.08 7.94 12.69
C VAL A 65 13.57 8.18 12.71
N SER A 66 13.10 9.19 11.98
CA SER A 66 11.68 9.49 11.92
C SER A 66 10.88 8.44 11.12
N LEU A 67 11.47 7.88 10.06
CA LEU A 67 10.88 6.77 9.31
C LEU A 67 10.90 5.46 10.10
N ASP A 68 11.97 5.20 10.84
CA ASP A 68 12.05 4.05 11.74
C ASP A 68 10.91 4.07 12.77
N SER A 69 10.62 5.24 13.34
CA SER A 69 9.47 5.42 14.23
C SER A 69 8.13 5.20 13.54
N PHE A 70 7.99 5.61 12.27
CA PHE A 70 6.78 5.37 11.46
C PHE A 70 6.60 3.87 11.20
N PHE A 71 7.63 3.19 10.71
CA PHE A 71 7.55 1.78 10.36
C PHE A 71 7.35 0.85 11.58
N ASN A 72 7.87 1.23 12.75
CA ASN A 72 7.60 0.49 13.99
C ASN A 72 6.14 0.59 14.48
N GLN A 73 5.33 1.48 13.90
CA GLN A 73 3.91 1.63 14.24
C GLN A 73 2.98 0.88 13.29
N LEU A 74 3.51 0.27 12.22
CA LEU A 74 2.69 -0.46 11.26
C LEU A 74 1.95 -1.61 11.94
N SER A 75 0.66 -1.74 11.61
CA SER A 75 -0.18 -2.80 12.13
C SER A 75 0.16 -4.12 11.43
N VAL A 76 0.44 -5.15 12.23
CA VAL A 76 0.60 -6.52 11.75
C VAL A 76 -0.53 -7.38 12.31
N LYS A 77 -1.27 -8.03 11.42
CA LYS A 77 -2.29 -9.02 11.77
C LYS A 77 -1.82 -10.40 11.35
N VAL A 78 -1.98 -11.37 12.25
CA VAL A 78 -1.74 -12.79 11.96
C VAL A 78 -3.03 -13.56 12.20
N SER A 79 -3.43 -14.36 11.22
CA SER A 79 -4.59 -15.24 11.30
C SER A 79 -4.12 -16.70 11.25
N SER A 80 -4.58 -17.51 12.21
CA SER A 80 -4.33 -18.95 12.20
C SER A 80 -5.41 -19.67 11.39
N VAL A 81 -5.01 -20.32 10.29
CA VAL A 81 -5.89 -21.09 9.40
C VAL A 81 -5.24 -22.44 9.15
N TYR A 82 -5.52 -23.44 9.99
CA TYR A 82 -4.85 -24.73 9.96
C TYR A 82 -4.79 -25.36 8.54
N PRO A 83 -3.61 -25.85 8.08
CA PRO A 83 -2.30 -25.90 8.75
C PRO A 83 -1.37 -24.71 8.40
N TYR A 84 -1.93 -23.50 8.26
CA TYR A 84 -1.26 -22.30 7.78
C TYR A 84 -1.33 -21.15 8.80
N ASN A 85 -0.39 -20.22 8.68
CA ASN A 85 -0.48 -18.90 9.28
C ASN A 85 -0.45 -17.84 8.18
N ILE A 86 -1.37 -16.88 8.24
CA ILE A 86 -1.52 -15.81 7.26
C ILE A 86 -1.15 -14.49 7.92
N PHE A 87 -0.25 -13.76 7.30
CA PHE A 87 0.28 -12.48 7.77
C PHE A 87 -0.23 -11.36 6.87
N SER A 88 -0.58 -10.24 7.50
CA SER A 88 -0.98 -9.01 6.82
C SER A 88 -0.33 -7.83 7.52
N ILE A 89 0.59 -7.17 6.81
CA ILE A 89 1.27 -5.95 7.26
C ILE A 89 0.60 -4.78 6.54
N ASP A 90 0.08 -3.82 7.30
CA ASP A 90 -0.45 -2.59 6.72
C ASP A 90 0.71 -1.76 6.16
N LYS A 91 0.60 -1.34 4.89
CA LYS A 91 1.63 -0.49 4.28
C LYS A 91 1.46 0.98 4.71
N ASP A 92 0.28 1.36 5.21
CA ASP A 92 -0.10 2.73 5.56
C ASP A 92 0.34 3.75 4.49
N GLN A 93 0.20 3.37 3.21
CA GLN A 93 0.85 4.08 2.08
C GLN A 93 0.44 5.55 1.98
N PHE A 94 -0.83 5.88 2.25
CA PHE A 94 -1.30 7.26 2.27
C PHE A 94 -0.69 8.08 3.40
N ASP A 95 -0.55 7.48 4.59
CA ASP A 95 0.09 8.14 5.72
C ASP A 95 1.59 8.27 5.51
N LEU A 96 2.23 7.30 4.85
CA LEU A 96 3.62 7.40 4.42
C LEU A 96 3.80 8.56 3.42
N ILE A 97 2.97 8.68 2.39
CA ILE A 97 3.02 9.80 1.43
C ILE A 97 2.91 11.14 2.15
N LYS A 98 1.93 11.27 3.04
CA LYS A 98 1.72 12.48 3.84
C LYS A 98 2.89 12.74 4.77
N PHE A 99 3.46 11.70 5.37
CA PHE A 99 4.63 11.78 6.22
C PHE A 99 5.85 12.28 5.44
N LEU A 100 6.05 11.81 4.21
CA LEU A 100 7.10 12.23 3.30
C LEU A 100 6.88 13.64 2.73
N SER A 101 5.67 14.20 2.90
CA SER A 101 5.26 15.44 2.23
C SER A 101 5.51 15.32 0.72
N MET A 102 4.84 14.34 0.11
CA MET A 102 4.78 14.13 -1.33
C MET A 102 3.34 14.26 -1.85
N ASP A 103 3.20 14.41 -3.17
CA ASP A 103 1.90 14.31 -3.84
C ASP A 103 1.24 12.92 -3.64
N ASN A 104 -0.09 12.88 -3.57
CA ASN A 104 -0.87 11.65 -3.36
C ASN A 104 -0.66 10.58 -4.45
N PHE A 105 -0.20 10.97 -5.64
CA PHE A 105 0.10 10.07 -6.75
C PHE A 105 1.58 9.64 -6.81
N TYR A 106 2.40 10.01 -5.82
CA TYR A 106 3.85 9.78 -5.86
C TYR A 106 4.25 8.34 -6.18
N PHE A 107 3.68 7.36 -5.48
CA PHE A 107 3.97 5.93 -5.70
C PHE A 107 3.29 5.37 -6.95
N LEU A 108 2.17 5.96 -7.40
CA LEU A 108 1.56 5.59 -8.68
C LEU A 108 2.49 5.95 -9.85
N ASP A 109 3.12 7.12 -9.77
CA ASP A 109 4.06 7.60 -10.80
C ASP A 109 5.43 6.91 -10.72
N ASN A 110 5.79 6.43 -9.52
CA ASN A 110 7.08 5.81 -9.18
C ASN A 110 6.91 4.50 -8.39
N PRO A 111 6.29 3.45 -8.98
CA PRO A 111 5.97 2.21 -8.26
C PRO A 111 7.20 1.46 -7.76
N HIS A 112 8.34 1.61 -8.45
CA HIS A 112 9.63 1.04 -8.06
C HIS A 112 10.24 1.65 -6.78
N LEU A 113 9.65 2.73 -6.25
CA LEU A 113 10.07 3.37 -5.00
C LEU A 113 9.15 3.02 -3.82
N GLU A 114 8.15 2.17 -4.03
CA GLU A 114 7.37 1.61 -2.91
C GLU A 114 8.28 0.83 -1.96
N ALA A 115 7.91 0.80 -0.68
CA ALA A 115 8.62 0.02 0.31
C ALA A 115 8.50 -1.47 0.01
N THR A 116 9.63 -2.17 0.05
CA THR A 116 9.69 -3.64 -0.07
C THR A 116 9.75 -4.26 1.31
N TYR A 117 8.98 -5.31 1.54
CA TYR A 117 8.86 -6.00 2.82
C TYR A 117 9.44 -7.41 2.71
N THR A 118 10.36 -7.75 3.60
CA THR A 118 11.01 -9.07 3.63
C THR A 118 10.89 -9.67 5.01
N SER A 119 10.23 -10.82 5.11
CA SER A 119 10.09 -11.58 6.34
C SER A 119 11.45 -12.21 6.68
N THR A 120 11.98 -11.97 7.89
CA THR A 120 13.32 -12.46 8.26
C THR A 120 13.27 -13.61 9.25
N LYS A 121 12.36 -13.55 10.23
CA LYS A 121 12.20 -14.60 11.24
C LYS A 121 10.76 -14.66 11.73
N ILE A 122 10.25 -15.88 11.87
CA ILE A 122 8.95 -16.15 12.50
C ILE A 122 9.21 -17.00 13.73
N THR A 123 8.74 -16.54 14.89
CA THR A 123 8.83 -17.28 16.15
C THR A 123 7.45 -17.81 16.52
N PHE A 124 7.37 -19.06 16.97
CA PHE A 124 6.13 -19.71 17.38
C PHE A 124 5.95 -19.67 18.90
N LEU A 125 4.75 -19.97 19.39
CA LEU A 125 4.44 -19.99 20.83
C LEU A 125 5.20 -21.09 21.58
N ASP A 126 5.60 -22.17 20.92
CA ASP A 126 6.43 -23.23 21.52
C ASP A 126 7.93 -22.84 21.65
N GLY A 127 8.29 -21.64 21.20
CA GLY A 127 9.65 -21.09 21.24
C GLY A 127 10.54 -21.50 20.06
N THR A 128 10.04 -22.32 19.13
CA THR A 128 10.75 -22.62 17.88
C THR A 128 10.66 -21.44 16.92
N SER A 129 11.55 -21.39 15.93
CA SER A 129 11.54 -20.35 14.90
C SER A 129 12.02 -20.86 13.56
N ILE A 130 11.52 -20.24 12.50
CA ILE A 130 11.95 -20.47 11.11
C ILE A 130 12.43 -19.17 10.47
N ASN A 131 13.16 -19.28 9.36
CA ASN A 131 13.40 -18.13 8.51
C ASN A 131 12.06 -17.68 7.90
N GLY A 132 11.85 -16.38 7.83
CA GLY A 132 10.61 -15.78 7.39
C GLY A 132 10.29 -15.95 5.91
N ASP A 133 11.30 -16.15 5.06
CA ASP A 133 11.12 -16.40 3.63
C ASP A 133 10.98 -17.90 3.29
N ASP A 134 11.36 -18.78 4.20
CA ASP A 134 11.22 -20.22 3.99
C ASP A 134 9.73 -20.59 3.90
N TYR A 135 9.35 -21.27 2.81
CA TYR A 135 7.98 -21.74 2.57
C TYR A 135 6.93 -20.62 2.46
N LYS A 136 7.36 -19.38 2.19
CA LYS A 136 6.49 -18.23 1.97
C LYS A 136 5.67 -18.38 0.70
N VAL A 137 4.38 -18.11 0.80
CA VAL A 137 3.47 -17.89 -0.33
C VAL A 137 2.97 -16.45 -0.26
N SER A 138 3.34 -15.64 -1.23
CA SER A 138 2.90 -14.24 -1.43
C SER A 138 2.38 -14.05 -2.86
N LEU A 139 1.75 -12.90 -3.12
CA LEU A 139 1.32 -12.50 -4.47
C LEU A 139 2.47 -12.60 -5.48
N GLU A 140 3.66 -12.14 -5.12
CA GLU A 140 4.87 -12.17 -5.96
C GLU A 140 5.25 -13.61 -6.32
N THR A 141 5.32 -14.51 -5.33
CA THR A 141 5.68 -15.92 -5.58
C THR A 141 4.63 -16.65 -6.43
N ILE A 142 3.35 -16.26 -6.34
CA ILE A 142 2.28 -16.81 -7.16
C ILE A 142 2.44 -16.33 -8.61
N GLN A 143 2.68 -15.03 -8.80
CA GLN A 143 2.92 -14.44 -10.12
C GLN A 143 4.18 -14.99 -10.78
N GLU A 144 5.27 -15.19 -10.05
CA GLU A 144 6.49 -15.81 -10.59
C GLU A 144 6.25 -17.25 -11.07
N LYS A 145 5.39 -18.00 -10.35
CA LYS A 145 5.15 -19.42 -10.61
C LYS A 145 4.11 -19.68 -11.69
N TYR A 146 3.06 -18.86 -11.77
CA TYR A 146 1.90 -19.09 -12.63
C TYR A 146 1.61 -17.94 -13.59
N GLY A 147 2.23 -16.78 -13.39
CA GLY A 147 1.96 -15.57 -14.14
C GLY A 147 2.32 -15.70 -15.61
N THR A 148 1.39 -15.30 -16.46
CA THR A 148 1.63 -15.08 -17.88
C THR A 148 1.40 -13.60 -18.17
N ALA A 149 2.47 -12.91 -18.58
CA ALA A 149 2.36 -11.52 -18.97
C ALA A 149 1.61 -11.42 -20.31
N ASP A 150 0.60 -10.55 -20.36
CA ASP A 150 -0.02 -10.14 -21.62
C ASP A 150 0.88 -9.20 -22.43
N GLU A 151 0.40 -8.75 -23.59
CA GLU A 151 1.12 -7.83 -24.48
C GLU A 151 1.40 -6.45 -23.84
N TYR A 152 0.73 -6.11 -22.73
CA TYR A 152 0.90 -4.87 -21.98
C TYR A 152 1.69 -5.07 -20.67
N GLY A 153 2.13 -6.31 -20.39
CA GLY A 153 2.88 -6.65 -19.19
C GLY A 153 2.00 -6.89 -17.95
N TYR A 154 0.68 -6.95 -18.08
CA TYR A 154 -0.19 -7.39 -16.99
C TYR A 154 -0.02 -8.89 -16.79
N VAL A 155 0.26 -9.28 -15.55
CA VAL A 155 0.43 -10.68 -15.19
C VAL A 155 -0.94 -11.27 -14.88
N ASP A 156 -1.44 -12.10 -15.78
CA ASP A 156 -2.62 -12.91 -15.54
C ASP A 156 -2.23 -14.25 -14.90
N VAL A 157 -3.05 -14.71 -13.96
CA VAL A 157 -2.84 -15.95 -13.22
C VAL A 157 -4.08 -16.81 -13.35
N ASP A 158 -3.92 -18.00 -13.92
CA ASP A 158 -4.98 -19.00 -13.97
C ASP A 158 -5.27 -19.54 -12.56
N GLU A 159 -6.31 -18.98 -11.93
CA GLU A 159 -6.73 -19.31 -10.56
C GLU A 159 -7.07 -20.81 -10.37
N GLU A 160 -7.42 -21.55 -11.43
CA GLU A 160 -7.75 -22.98 -11.32
C GLU A 160 -6.52 -23.81 -10.92
N ARG A 161 -5.31 -23.33 -11.28
CA ARG A 161 -4.02 -24.00 -11.02
C ARG A 161 -3.45 -23.72 -9.64
N LEU A 162 -4.07 -22.79 -8.90
CA LEU A 162 -3.64 -22.42 -7.56
C LEU A 162 -4.09 -23.46 -6.53
N SER A 163 -3.20 -23.79 -5.59
CA SER A 163 -3.55 -24.53 -4.38
C SER A 163 -4.49 -23.73 -3.48
N ASP A 164 -5.12 -24.38 -2.49
CA ASP A 164 -6.05 -23.72 -1.57
C ASP A 164 -5.41 -22.53 -0.83
N LEU A 165 -4.14 -22.68 -0.43
CA LEU A 165 -3.38 -21.59 0.20
C LEU A 165 -3.12 -20.43 -0.77
N GLU A 166 -2.70 -20.73 -1.99
CA GLU A 166 -2.41 -19.72 -3.01
C GLU A 166 -3.69 -18.95 -3.39
N LYS A 167 -4.84 -19.66 -3.52
CA LYS A 167 -6.16 -19.02 -3.75
C LYS A 167 -6.55 -18.09 -2.61
N LEU A 168 -6.29 -18.47 -1.37
CA LEU A 168 -6.58 -17.65 -0.20
C LEU A 168 -5.75 -16.36 -0.22
N ILE A 169 -4.44 -16.48 -0.44
CA ILE A 169 -3.54 -15.33 -0.52
C ILE A 169 -3.87 -14.43 -1.72
N TRP A 170 -4.17 -15.01 -2.87
CA TRP A 170 -4.59 -14.27 -4.06
C TRP A 170 -5.83 -13.40 -3.79
N LYS A 171 -6.84 -13.96 -3.12
CA LYS A 171 -8.10 -13.26 -2.79
C LYS A 171 -7.95 -12.20 -1.70
N GLU A 172 -7.06 -12.43 -0.72
CA GLU A 172 -6.82 -11.46 0.37
C GLU A 172 -5.86 -10.33 -0.04
N SER A 173 -5.02 -10.57 -1.05
CA SER A 173 -4.04 -9.61 -1.53
C SER A 173 -4.71 -8.34 -2.08
N ASN A 174 -4.19 -7.19 -1.67
CA ASN A 174 -4.65 -5.88 -2.12
C ASN A 174 -3.48 -4.90 -2.10
N ALA A 175 -3.63 -3.76 -2.79
CA ALA A 175 -2.55 -2.78 -2.93
C ALA A 175 -2.07 -2.20 -1.58
N PHE A 176 -2.94 -2.14 -0.57
CA PHE A 176 -2.69 -1.44 0.69
C PHE A 176 -1.95 -2.27 1.73
N LYS A 177 -1.82 -3.58 1.53
CA LYS A 177 -1.26 -4.48 2.54
C LYS A 177 -0.28 -5.45 1.91
N TYR A 178 0.79 -5.76 2.65
CA TYR A 178 1.66 -6.88 2.30
C TYR A 178 1.10 -8.17 2.91
N HIS A 179 0.70 -9.10 2.06
CA HIS A 179 0.11 -10.39 2.45
C HIS A 179 1.05 -11.53 2.09
N PHE A 180 1.28 -12.41 3.06
CA PHE A 180 1.95 -13.68 2.82
C PHE A 180 1.47 -14.75 3.80
N ALA A 181 1.68 -16.01 3.47
CA ALA A 181 1.44 -17.11 4.37
C ALA A 181 2.57 -18.12 4.39
N ILE A 182 2.61 -18.89 5.47
CA ILE A 182 3.50 -20.05 5.61
C ILE A 182 2.67 -21.30 5.87
N LYS A 183 3.19 -22.44 5.43
CA LYS A 183 2.64 -23.76 5.76
C LYS A 183 3.25 -24.27 7.07
N SER A 184 2.74 -23.76 8.18
CA SER A 184 3.00 -24.27 9.52
C SER A 184 1.72 -24.18 10.36
N PRO A 185 1.33 -25.25 11.08
CA PRO A 185 0.19 -25.21 11.99
C PRO A 185 0.53 -24.60 13.37
N GLN A 186 1.83 -24.45 13.70
CA GLN A 186 2.24 -23.89 14.98
C GLN A 186 1.76 -22.43 15.11
N PRO A 187 1.10 -22.05 16.21
CA PRO A 187 0.69 -20.67 16.40
C PRO A 187 1.88 -19.72 16.56
N VAL A 188 1.78 -18.54 15.96
CA VAL A 188 2.87 -17.55 15.90
C VAL A 188 2.88 -16.66 17.15
N SER A 189 4.06 -16.40 17.70
CA SER A 189 4.30 -15.48 18.81
C SER A 189 4.85 -14.13 18.35
N SER A 190 5.76 -14.12 17.37
CA SER A 190 6.33 -12.89 16.84
C SER A 190 6.75 -13.01 15.38
N LEU A 191 6.86 -11.86 14.71
CA LEU A 191 7.39 -11.72 13.37
C LEU A 191 8.49 -10.64 13.38
N ASP A 192 9.66 -10.99 12.88
CA ASP A 192 10.71 -10.04 12.55
C ASP A 192 10.78 -9.88 11.03
N TYR A 193 10.79 -8.65 10.55
CA TYR A 193 10.82 -8.33 9.13
C TYR A 193 11.65 -7.08 8.85
N GLN A 194 12.17 -7.01 7.64
CA GLN A 194 12.94 -5.90 7.12
C GLN A 194 12.09 -5.12 6.13
N ILE A 195 12.17 -3.80 6.21
CA ILE A 195 11.64 -2.90 5.18
C ILE A 195 12.83 -2.27 4.46
N GLU A 196 12.82 -2.35 3.14
CA GLU A 196 13.74 -1.65 2.26
C GLU A 196 13.01 -0.45 1.64
N PHE A 197 13.50 0.77 1.88
CA PHE A 197 12.83 1.99 1.42
C PHE A 197 13.81 3.10 1.05
N VAL A 198 13.60 3.75 -0.09
CA VAL A 198 14.40 4.89 -0.55
C VAL A 198 13.86 6.17 0.09
N ILE A 199 14.65 6.79 0.97
CA ILE A 199 14.30 8.09 1.54
C ILE A 199 14.47 9.16 0.44
N PRO A 200 13.40 9.81 -0.04
CA PRO A 200 13.51 10.74 -1.15
C PRO A 200 14.29 11.97 -0.70
N LYS A 201 15.47 12.18 -1.28
CA LYS A 201 16.20 13.43 -1.12
C LYS A 201 15.74 14.42 -2.18
N SER A 202 15.84 15.70 -1.87
CA SER A 202 15.47 16.73 -2.82
C SER A 202 16.37 17.96 -2.76
N GLU A 203 16.52 18.59 -3.90
CA GLU A 203 17.08 19.93 -4.04
C GLU A 203 15.95 20.92 -4.26
N ASN A 204 16.02 22.05 -3.57
CA ASN A 204 14.95 23.04 -3.56
C ASN A 204 15.41 24.32 -4.26
N TYR A 205 14.60 24.82 -5.18
CA TYR A 205 14.86 26.01 -5.97
C TYR A 205 13.71 27.00 -5.83
N THR A 206 14.00 28.29 -5.93
CA THR A 206 12.99 29.35 -5.90
C THR A 206 13.02 30.12 -7.21
N LEU A 207 11.89 30.11 -7.93
CA LEU A 207 11.71 30.89 -9.15
C LEU A 207 10.72 32.03 -8.93
N SER A 208 11.05 33.21 -9.44
CA SER A 208 10.22 34.41 -9.39
C SER A 208 10.42 35.22 -10.66
N THR A 209 9.65 36.30 -10.82
CA THR A 209 9.84 37.23 -11.95
C THR A 209 11.24 37.85 -11.99
N ALA A 210 11.92 37.95 -10.84
CA ALA A 210 13.30 38.42 -10.70
C ALA A 210 14.35 37.31 -10.88
N ASN A 211 14.04 36.07 -10.48
CA ASN A 211 14.93 34.91 -10.63
C ASN A 211 14.22 33.80 -11.42
N LYS A 212 14.37 33.80 -12.75
CA LYS A 212 13.56 32.94 -13.62
C LYS A 212 14.14 31.55 -13.87
N THR A 213 15.35 31.24 -13.42
CA THR A 213 16.04 30.00 -13.80
C THR A 213 16.54 29.22 -12.59
N ALA A 214 16.49 27.90 -12.71
CA ALA A 214 17.06 26.95 -11.75
C ALA A 214 17.95 25.96 -12.49
N LEU A 215 19.24 25.96 -12.16
CA LEU A 215 20.22 25.04 -12.73
C LEU A 215 20.27 23.78 -11.88
N THR A 216 19.84 22.66 -12.45
CA THR A 216 19.88 21.34 -11.80
C THR A 216 20.93 20.46 -12.48
N LYS A 217 21.31 19.35 -11.83
CA LYS A 217 22.18 18.33 -12.45
C LYS A 217 21.56 17.65 -13.68
N PHE A 218 20.25 17.79 -13.88
CA PHE A 218 19.48 17.18 -14.99
C PHE A 218 19.05 18.21 -16.05
N GLY A 219 19.59 19.43 -15.98
CA GLY A 219 19.27 20.53 -16.90
C GLY A 219 18.63 21.73 -16.22
N GLU A 220 18.29 22.72 -17.04
CA GLU A 220 17.79 24.02 -16.57
C GLU A 220 16.26 24.05 -16.57
N ILE A 221 15.66 24.41 -15.43
CA ILE A 221 14.23 24.72 -15.34
C ILE A 221 14.05 26.23 -15.51
N LYS A 222 13.16 26.64 -16.43
CA LYS A 222 12.87 28.05 -16.72
C LYS A 222 11.44 28.42 -16.39
N LEU A 223 11.26 29.51 -15.66
CA LEU A 223 10.01 30.21 -15.51
C LEU A 223 9.82 31.18 -16.67
N LEU A 224 8.78 30.95 -17.47
CA LEU A 224 8.44 31.80 -18.61
C LEU A 224 7.61 33.00 -18.16
N GLU A 225 6.52 32.73 -17.43
CA GLU A 225 5.52 33.73 -17.04
C GLU A 225 4.91 33.39 -15.67
N ILE A 226 4.61 34.42 -14.88
CA ILE A 226 3.65 34.38 -13.76
C ILE A 226 2.59 35.44 -14.07
N ASN A 227 1.33 35.05 -14.13
CA ASN A 227 0.22 35.95 -14.40
C ASN A 227 -0.91 35.72 -13.39
N GLY A 228 -0.89 36.48 -12.30
CA GLY A 228 -1.84 36.31 -11.20
C GLY A 228 -1.76 34.90 -10.62
N ALA A 229 -2.79 34.08 -10.87
CA ALA A 229 -2.90 32.73 -10.34
C ALA A 229 -2.37 31.63 -11.27
N SER A 230 -1.74 31.98 -12.39
CA SER A 230 -1.13 31.01 -13.31
C SER A 230 0.38 31.20 -13.45
N ALA A 231 1.07 30.11 -13.75
CA ALA A 231 2.49 30.11 -14.05
C ALA A 231 2.83 29.13 -15.18
N SER A 232 3.77 29.53 -16.04
CA SER A 232 4.22 28.75 -17.19
C SER A 232 5.71 28.41 -17.04
N LEU A 233 6.06 27.12 -17.14
CA LEU A 233 7.44 26.64 -16.99
C LEU A 233 7.89 25.80 -18.16
N LEU A 234 9.20 25.84 -18.43
CA LEU A 234 9.89 24.91 -19.30
C LEU A 234 10.78 24.01 -18.43
N ILE A 235 10.51 22.71 -18.44
CA ILE A 235 11.18 21.71 -17.61
C ILE A 235 11.83 20.67 -18.52
N PRO A 236 13.10 20.30 -18.33
CA PRO A 236 13.72 19.19 -19.05
C PRO A 236 12.86 17.92 -18.98
N THR A 237 12.67 17.22 -20.09
CA THR A 237 11.75 16.05 -20.13
C THR A 237 12.18 14.94 -19.17
N GLN A 238 13.50 14.82 -18.93
CA GLN A 238 14.09 13.88 -17.96
C GLN A 238 13.66 14.15 -16.50
N LEU A 239 13.19 15.36 -16.21
CA LEU A 239 12.74 15.79 -14.89
C LEU A 239 11.23 15.64 -14.68
N LYS A 240 10.46 15.23 -15.69
CA LYS A 240 8.99 15.19 -15.66
C LYS A 240 8.40 14.46 -14.43
N LYS A 241 9.01 13.35 -14.00
CA LYS A 241 8.58 12.57 -12.82
C LYS A 241 9.35 12.89 -11.54
N LYS A 242 10.32 13.79 -11.62
CA LYS A 242 11.27 14.12 -10.54
C LYS A 242 11.02 15.51 -9.94
N VAL A 243 9.97 16.22 -10.36
CA VAL A 243 9.78 17.63 -9.98
C VAL A 243 8.39 17.86 -9.39
N GLU A 244 8.36 18.44 -8.19
CA GLU A 244 7.16 18.99 -7.57
C GLU A 244 7.22 20.52 -7.60
N ILE A 245 6.08 21.16 -7.91
CA ILE A 245 5.98 22.62 -8.07
C ILE A 245 4.91 23.16 -7.15
N TYR A 246 5.31 24.16 -6.36
CA TYR A 246 4.45 24.81 -5.38
C TYR A 246 4.41 26.31 -5.63
N ALA A 247 3.21 26.86 -5.76
CA ALA A 247 3.01 28.29 -5.77
C ALA A 247 2.89 28.82 -4.34
N ILE A 248 3.66 29.86 -4.02
CA ILE A 248 3.66 30.47 -2.71
C ILE A 248 2.90 31.80 -2.78
N TYR A 249 1.98 32.01 -1.85
CA TYR A 249 1.31 33.29 -1.64
C TYR A 249 2.22 34.24 -0.86
N LYS A 250 1.98 35.56 -0.97
CA LYS A 250 2.80 36.62 -0.35
C LYS A 250 3.02 36.51 1.17
N ASP A 251 2.23 35.71 1.87
CA ASP A 251 2.37 35.44 3.31
C ASP A 251 3.11 34.13 3.63
N GLY A 252 3.65 33.46 2.62
CA GLY A 252 4.43 32.22 2.72
C GLY A 252 3.63 30.93 2.62
N ARG A 253 2.29 30.98 2.58
CA ARG A 253 1.46 29.77 2.46
C ARG A 253 1.47 29.18 1.04
N VAL A 254 1.39 27.86 0.95
CA VAL A 254 1.32 27.12 -0.32
C VAL A 254 -0.10 27.21 -0.88
N LEU A 255 -0.24 27.70 -2.11
CA LEU A 255 -1.51 27.78 -2.82
C LEU A 255 -1.91 26.42 -3.39
N LYS A 256 -3.19 26.07 -3.23
CA LYS A 256 -3.74 24.84 -3.79
C LYS A 256 -3.74 24.85 -5.31
N ARG A 257 -3.15 23.83 -5.93
CA ARG A 257 -3.17 23.62 -7.39
C ARG A 257 -4.60 23.29 -7.86
N LYS A 258 -5.06 23.94 -8.93
CA LYS A 258 -6.40 23.77 -9.52
C LYS A 258 -6.36 23.13 -10.90
N SER A 259 -5.27 23.35 -11.65
CA SER A 259 -5.08 22.77 -12.98
C SER A 259 -3.61 22.60 -13.31
N GLN A 260 -3.33 21.64 -14.18
CA GLN A 260 -2.02 21.41 -14.79
C GLN A 260 -2.23 20.91 -16.21
N ASN A 261 -1.62 21.58 -17.18
CA ASN A 261 -1.52 21.11 -18.57
C ASN A 261 -0.05 21.04 -18.94
N SER A 262 0.32 20.07 -19.78
CA SER A 262 1.70 19.92 -20.22
C SER A 262 1.77 19.43 -21.65
N ASN A 263 2.73 19.95 -22.42
CA ASN A 263 3.04 19.47 -23.77
C ASN A 263 4.56 19.40 -23.95
N THR A 264 5.04 18.35 -24.59
CA THR A 264 6.45 18.25 -24.96
C THR A 264 6.77 19.22 -26.09
N VAL A 265 7.97 19.79 -26.05
CA VAL A 265 8.41 20.81 -27.00
C VAL A 265 9.86 20.56 -27.42
N TYR A 266 10.12 20.74 -28.71
CA TYR A 266 11.46 20.70 -29.28
C TYR A 266 12.15 22.04 -29.12
N SER A 267 13.44 22.02 -28.78
CA SER A 267 14.24 23.25 -28.73
C SER A 267 14.48 23.82 -30.12
N ASP A 268 14.85 25.11 -30.20
CA ASP A 268 15.19 25.75 -31.47
C ASP A 268 16.37 25.06 -32.17
N ALA A 269 17.30 24.50 -31.38
CA ALA A 269 18.40 23.69 -31.90
C ALA A 269 17.90 22.41 -32.55
N GLN A 270 16.99 21.67 -31.90
CA GLN A 270 16.37 20.47 -32.48
C GLN A 270 15.59 20.80 -33.75
N LYS A 271 14.80 21.88 -33.75
CA LYS A 271 14.06 22.34 -34.95
C LYS A 271 14.99 22.69 -36.10
N LYS A 272 16.12 23.33 -35.83
CA LYS A 272 17.13 23.63 -36.85
C LYS A 272 17.73 22.36 -37.44
N GLU A 273 18.02 21.36 -36.62
CA GLU A 273 18.53 20.07 -37.06
C GLU A 273 17.48 19.26 -37.85
N PHE A 274 16.19 19.30 -37.49
CA PHE A 274 15.11 18.73 -38.31
C PHE A 274 15.09 19.36 -39.71
N ASN A 275 15.24 20.69 -39.79
CA ASN A 275 15.34 21.37 -41.08
C ASN A 275 16.59 20.98 -41.88
N ASN A 276 17.72 20.67 -41.23
CA ASN A 276 18.89 20.13 -41.91
C ASN A 276 18.64 18.71 -42.43
N LEU A 277 17.99 17.87 -41.63
CA LEU A 277 17.63 16.50 -42.03
C LEU A 277 16.68 16.48 -43.23
N LEU A 278 15.72 17.41 -43.31
CA LEU A 278 14.85 17.56 -44.48
C LEU A 278 15.64 17.81 -45.77
N LYS A 279 16.70 18.62 -45.72
CA LYS A 279 17.59 18.86 -46.87
C LYS A 279 18.36 17.59 -47.24
N THR A 280 18.79 16.81 -46.24
CA THR A 280 19.45 15.52 -46.49
C THR A 280 18.50 14.52 -47.14
N TYR A 281 17.22 14.50 -46.75
CA TYR A 281 16.19 13.69 -47.42
C TYR A 281 15.95 14.14 -48.86
N GLU A 282 15.95 15.44 -49.16
CA GLU A 282 15.86 15.93 -50.54
C GLU A 282 17.03 15.46 -51.41
N LEU A 283 18.25 15.47 -50.86
CA LEU A 283 19.42 14.92 -51.56
C LEU A 283 19.31 13.40 -51.76
N ALA A 284 18.84 12.67 -50.76
CA ALA A 284 18.63 11.22 -50.86
C ALA A 284 17.60 10.87 -51.94
N GLU A 285 16.53 11.66 -52.08
CA GLU A 285 15.52 11.47 -53.12
C GLU A 285 16.12 11.58 -54.53
N VAL A 286 17.02 12.54 -54.75
CA VAL A 286 17.77 12.67 -56.02
C VAL A 286 18.66 11.45 -56.26
N GLU A 287 19.38 10.97 -55.25
CA GLU A 287 20.27 9.81 -55.37
C GLU A 287 19.51 8.48 -55.59
N ILE A 288 18.33 8.31 -55.01
CA ILE A 288 17.44 7.17 -55.30
C ILE A 288 16.96 7.23 -56.76
N ASN A 289 16.54 8.42 -57.22
CA ASN A 289 16.08 8.62 -58.60
C ASN A 289 17.18 8.40 -59.63
N ASN A 290 18.42 8.77 -59.30
CA ASN A 290 19.62 8.52 -60.10
C ASN A 290 20.13 7.08 -59.99
N LYS A 291 19.47 6.21 -59.20
CA LYS A 291 19.85 4.82 -58.93
C LYS A 291 21.21 4.66 -58.24
N SER A 292 21.69 5.69 -57.56
CA SER A 292 22.90 5.66 -56.72
C SER A 292 22.63 5.01 -55.36
N ILE A 293 21.41 5.15 -54.84
CA ILE A 293 20.91 4.46 -53.64
C ILE A 293 19.88 3.42 -54.08
N LYS A 294 20.14 2.15 -53.80
CA LYS A 294 19.37 1.00 -54.28
C LYS A 294 18.78 0.15 -53.17
N SER A 295 19.14 0.41 -51.91
CA SER A 295 18.64 -0.32 -50.75
C SER A 295 18.43 0.60 -49.56
N THR A 296 17.66 0.12 -48.57
CA THR A 296 17.47 0.81 -47.29
C THR A 296 18.78 0.99 -46.55
N GLU A 297 19.67 0.00 -46.60
CA GLU A 297 20.99 0.04 -45.97
C GLU A 297 21.88 1.13 -46.58
N GLU A 298 21.78 1.34 -47.90
CA GLU A 298 22.47 2.43 -48.60
C GLU A 298 21.85 3.79 -48.26
N LEU A 299 20.51 3.86 -48.14
CA LEU A 299 19.79 5.06 -47.73
C LEU A 299 20.15 5.48 -46.29
N GLU A 300 20.13 4.53 -45.34
CA GLU A 300 20.54 4.75 -43.95
C GLU A 300 21.98 5.25 -43.87
N LYS A 301 22.93 4.60 -44.58
CA LYS A 301 24.33 5.06 -44.66
C LYS A 301 24.45 6.45 -45.24
N PHE A 302 23.67 6.77 -46.28
CA PHE A 302 23.66 8.10 -46.87
C PHE A 302 23.16 9.14 -45.87
N ILE A 303 22.06 8.87 -45.17
CA ILE A 303 21.51 9.77 -44.16
C ILE A 303 22.53 9.97 -43.02
N HIS A 304 23.05 8.89 -42.43
CA HIS A 304 24.04 8.98 -41.35
C HIS A 304 25.32 9.72 -41.75
N LYS A 305 25.79 9.58 -42.99
CA LYS A 305 26.98 10.29 -43.48
C LYS A 305 26.72 11.79 -43.68
N ASN A 306 25.50 12.15 -44.06
CA ASN A 306 25.14 13.52 -44.46
C ASN A 306 24.26 14.23 -43.40
N SER A 307 24.20 13.70 -42.19
CA SER A 307 23.50 14.31 -41.05
C SER A 307 24.37 14.24 -39.81
N THR A 308 24.35 15.31 -39.01
CA THR A 308 25.24 15.48 -37.87
C THR A 308 24.77 14.77 -36.60
N ASN A 309 23.46 14.49 -36.46
CA ASN A 309 22.85 13.97 -35.24
C ASN A 309 21.67 13.01 -35.51
N TYR A 310 21.84 12.04 -36.42
CA TYR A 310 20.81 11.02 -36.67
C TYR A 310 20.91 9.88 -35.67
N SER A 311 20.30 10.05 -34.50
CA SER A 311 20.08 9.01 -33.49
C SER A 311 18.61 8.99 -33.06
N SER A 312 18.16 7.89 -32.45
CA SER A 312 16.84 7.77 -31.84
C SER A 312 16.55 8.92 -30.87
N ASP A 313 17.55 9.25 -30.05
CA ASP A 313 17.43 10.18 -28.93
C ASP A 313 17.24 11.63 -29.39
N PHE A 314 17.67 11.96 -30.61
CA PHE A 314 17.49 13.28 -31.19
C PHE A 314 16.01 13.62 -31.44
N PHE A 315 15.18 12.61 -31.72
CA PHE A 315 13.74 12.78 -31.96
C PHE A 315 12.93 12.92 -30.67
N GLU A 316 13.54 12.70 -29.51
CA GLU A 316 12.89 12.88 -28.22
C GLU A 316 12.87 14.38 -27.84
N PRO A 317 11.72 14.95 -27.43
CA PRO A 317 11.65 16.35 -27.02
C PRO A 317 12.54 16.63 -25.80
N GLU A 318 13.39 17.66 -25.88
CA GLU A 318 14.29 18.04 -24.77
C GLU A 318 13.54 18.59 -23.55
N HIS A 319 12.41 19.26 -23.78
CA HIS A 319 11.66 19.94 -22.74
C HIS A 319 10.18 19.60 -22.77
N THR A 320 9.55 19.80 -21.61
CA THR A 320 8.11 19.83 -21.44
C THR A 320 7.71 21.22 -20.99
N TYR A 321 6.82 21.86 -21.76
CA TYR A 321 6.13 23.07 -21.36
C TYR A 321 5.01 22.69 -20.39
N TYR A 322 4.93 23.38 -19.26
CA TYR A 322 3.87 23.23 -18.28
C TYR A 322 3.13 24.55 -18.08
N GLU A 323 1.80 24.47 -18.00
CA GLU A 323 0.93 25.54 -17.53
C GLU A 323 0.25 25.08 -16.24
N PHE A 324 0.45 25.83 -15.16
CA PHE A 324 -0.17 25.58 -13.87
C PHE A 324 -1.19 26.66 -13.53
N GLY A 325 -2.31 26.25 -12.95
CA GLY A 325 -3.30 27.15 -12.36
C GLY A 325 -3.46 26.87 -10.86
N PHE A 326 -3.50 27.92 -10.05
CA PHE A 326 -3.60 27.85 -8.59
C PHE A 326 -4.82 28.61 -8.07
N ALA A 327 -5.14 28.41 -6.80
CA ALA A 327 -6.31 29.01 -6.16
C ALA A 327 -6.24 30.55 -6.04
N GLY A 328 -5.03 31.13 -6.06
CA GLY A 328 -4.80 32.55 -5.78
C GLY A 328 -3.55 33.09 -6.45
N PRO A 329 -3.26 34.39 -6.29
CA PRO A 329 -2.14 35.05 -6.96
C PRO A 329 -0.80 34.57 -6.40
N ILE A 330 0.13 34.29 -7.30
CA ILE A 330 1.44 33.71 -7.02
C ILE A 330 2.44 34.83 -6.73
N ASP A 331 3.17 34.72 -5.63
CA ASP A 331 4.30 35.60 -5.34
C ASP A 331 5.60 35.03 -5.96
N TYR A 332 5.88 33.76 -5.68
CA TYR A 332 6.97 33.00 -6.28
C TYR A 332 6.64 31.50 -6.30
N LEU A 333 7.45 30.72 -7.01
CA LEU A 333 7.38 29.27 -7.07
C LEU A 333 8.52 28.66 -6.26
N LYS A 334 8.21 27.63 -5.47
CA LYS A 334 9.19 26.69 -4.95
C LYS A 334 9.16 25.42 -5.80
N ILE A 335 10.34 24.98 -6.24
CA ILE A 335 10.52 23.78 -7.06
C ILE A 335 11.35 22.79 -6.26
N LYS A 336 10.82 21.58 -6.09
CA LYS A 336 11.50 20.48 -5.41
C LYS A 336 11.88 19.43 -6.44
N VAL A 337 13.18 19.21 -6.61
CA VAL A 337 13.75 18.24 -7.54
C VAL A 337 14.18 17.01 -6.75
N LEU A 338 13.47 15.91 -6.95
CA LEU A 338 13.69 14.64 -6.26
C LEU A 338 14.88 13.88 -6.87
N ASN A 339 15.70 13.30 -6.01
CA ASN A 339 16.75 12.36 -6.40
C ASN A 339 16.23 10.93 -6.26
N LEU A 340 15.78 10.34 -7.37
CA LEU A 340 15.20 8.98 -7.38
C LEU A 340 16.25 7.86 -7.54
N GLU A 341 17.53 8.20 -7.57
CA GLU A 341 18.66 7.26 -7.75
C GLU A 341 19.36 6.93 -6.42
N ASP A 342 18.78 7.33 -5.29
CA ASP A 342 19.33 7.03 -3.98
C ASP A 342 19.18 5.55 -3.64
N LYS A 343 20.16 5.02 -2.91
CA LYS A 343 20.11 3.65 -2.42
C LYS A 343 19.06 3.53 -1.32
N PRO A 344 18.35 2.40 -1.25
CA PRO A 344 17.39 2.18 -0.18
C PRO A 344 18.10 2.04 1.18
N GLU A 345 17.39 2.47 2.21
CA GLU A 345 17.75 2.25 3.60
C GLU A 345 16.99 1.02 4.13
N LEU A 346 17.63 0.31 5.05
CA LEU A 346 17.04 -0.84 5.72
C LEU A 346 16.51 -0.46 7.10
N PHE A 347 15.30 -0.93 7.40
CA PHE A 347 14.60 -0.78 8.67
C PHE A 347 14.26 -2.17 9.20
N GLN A 348 14.63 -2.47 10.44
CA GLN A 348 14.39 -3.76 11.07
C GLN A 348 13.25 -3.63 12.07
N ILE A 349 12.18 -4.39 11.88
CA ILE A 349 10.97 -4.30 12.68
C ILE A 349 10.71 -5.65 13.34
N SER A 350 10.44 -5.62 14.64
CA SER A 350 10.03 -6.79 15.43
C SER A 350 8.65 -6.52 16.00
N THR A 351 7.69 -7.40 15.69
CA THR A 351 6.32 -7.29 16.20
C THR A 351 5.92 -8.55 16.97
N ASN A 352 5.31 -8.34 18.13
CA ASN A 352 4.68 -9.42 18.88
C ASN A 352 3.25 -9.59 18.38
N VAL A 353 2.89 -10.83 18.05
CA VAL A 353 1.51 -11.16 17.70
C VAL A 353 0.69 -11.15 18.99
N LYS A 354 -0.36 -10.34 19.02
CA LYS A 354 -1.29 -10.33 20.16
C LYS A 354 -2.08 -11.64 20.16
N THR A 355 -1.94 -12.41 21.24
CA THR A 355 -2.75 -13.61 21.50
C THR A 355 -3.44 -13.45 22.86
N GLU A 356 -4.67 -13.96 22.98
CA GLU A 356 -5.42 -13.97 24.25
C GLU A 356 -4.90 -15.05 25.21
N ASP A 357 -4.22 -16.06 24.68
CA ASP A 357 -3.61 -17.17 25.42
C ASP A 357 -2.27 -17.55 24.74
N ASN A 358 -1.30 -17.95 25.56
CA ASN A 358 0.04 -18.34 25.12
C ASN A 358 0.20 -19.87 25.00
N GLU A 359 -0.82 -20.64 25.39
CA GLU A 359 -0.81 -22.10 25.34
C GLU A 359 -1.75 -22.67 24.26
N PHE A 360 -2.81 -21.95 23.94
CA PHE A 360 -3.85 -22.39 23.01
C PHE A 360 -4.29 -21.24 22.10
N VAL A 361 -4.55 -21.55 20.83
CA VAL A 361 -4.97 -20.55 19.85
C VAL A 361 -6.18 -21.06 19.07
N LEU A 362 -7.16 -20.19 18.91
CA LEU A 362 -8.31 -20.42 18.05
C LEU A 362 -7.85 -20.41 16.57
N SER A 363 -8.16 -21.47 15.82
CA SER A 363 -7.73 -21.62 14.42
C SER A 363 -8.86 -22.13 13.54
N LYS A 364 -8.98 -21.56 12.34
CA LYS A 364 -9.95 -22.02 11.33
C LYS A 364 -9.39 -23.20 10.58
N ASP A 365 -10.11 -24.32 10.52
CA ASP A 365 -9.74 -25.40 9.62
C ASP A 365 -10.19 -25.07 8.20
N ILE A 366 -9.24 -25.03 7.27
CA ILE A 366 -9.51 -24.66 5.88
C ILE A 366 -10.48 -25.63 5.19
N LYS A 367 -10.52 -26.91 5.61
CA LYS A 367 -11.35 -27.95 4.97
C LYS A 367 -12.81 -27.87 5.40
N SER A 368 -13.06 -27.80 6.70
CA SER A 368 -14.43 -27.73 7.25
C SER A 368 -14.99 -26.31 7.26
N GLY A 369 -14.13 -25.29 7.25
CA GLY A 369 -14.51 -23.91 7.48
C GLY A 369 -14.90 -23.60 8.94
N LEU A 370 -14.80 -24.58 9.84
CA LEU A 370 -15.10 -24.42 11.26
C LEU A 370 -13.82 -24.07 12.03
N PHE A 371 -14.00 -23.44 13.19
CA PHE A 371 -12.93 -23.14 14.12
C PHE A 371 -12.77 -24.25 15.16
N GLY A 372 -11.52 -24.53 15.52
CA GLY A 372 -11.13 -25.36 16.65
C GLY A 372 -10.06 -24.68 17.49
N ILE A 373 -9.45 -25.42 18.42
CA ILE A 373 -8.40 -24.91 19.31
C ILE A 373 -7.13 -25.72 19.07
N LEU A 374 -6.04 -25.06 18.68
CA LEU A 374 -4.72 -25.64 18.58
C LEU A 374 -3.95 -25.43 19.88
N ASP A 375 -3.06 -26.36 20.23
CA ASP A 375 -2.02 -26.10 21.22
C ASP A 375 -0.76 -25.46 20.58
N VAL A 376 0.22 -25.12 21.41
CA VAL A 376 1.48 -24.47 20.96
C VAL A 376 2.26 -25.25 19.90
N LYS A 377 2.06 -26.58 19.81
CA LYS A 377 2.72 -27.42 18.80
C LYS A 377 1.98 -27.45 17.47
N GLY A 378 0.81 -26.80 17.40
CA GLY A 378 -0.06 -26.83 16.22
C GLY A 378 -0.90 -28.11 16.12
N GLU A 379 -1.07 -28.85 17.21
CA GLU A 379 -1.97 -30.01 17.26
C GLU A 379 -3.37 -29.57 17.72
N TRP A 380 -4.43 -30.17 17.18
CA TRP A 380 -5.79 -29.92 17.66
C TRP A 380 -5.94 -30.37 19.12
N ALA A 381 -6.01 -29.40 20.02
CA ALA A 381 -6.50 -29.64 21.37
C ALA A 381 -8.00 -29.90 21.34
N VAL A 382 -8.74 -29.11 20.56
CA VAL A 382 -10.17 -29.32 20.30
C VAL A 382 -10.37 -29.29 18.79
N ASN A 383 -10.90 -30.38 18.24
CA ASN A 383 -11.21 -30.46 16.81
C ASN A 383 -12.18 -29.35 16.37
N PRO A 384 -12.14 -28.93 15.09
CA PRO A 384 -13.03 -27.90 14.56
C PRO A 384 -14.51 -28.21 14.81
N LEU A 385 -15.20 -27.29 15.48
CA LEU A 385 -16.64 -27.42 15.80
C LEU A 385 -17.37 -26.08 15.93
N PHE A 386 -16.63 -24.97 16.03
CA PHE A 386 -17.19 -23.63 16.20
C PHE A 386 -17.42 -22.94 14.85
N THR A 387 -18.40 -22.04 14.79
CA THR A 387 -18.69 -21.28 13.57
C THR A 387 -17.72 -20.10 13.36
N ASP A 388 -17.90 -19.39 12.23
CA ASP A 388 -17.12 -18.18 11.90
C ASP A 388 -17.32 -17.00 12.88
N TYR A 389 -18.33 -17.09 13.76
CA TYR A 389 -18.66 -16.04 14.73
C TYR A 389 -18.15 -16.34 16.13
N VAL A 390 -17.33 -17.38 16.30
CA VAL A 390 -16.74 -17.69 17.60
C VAL A 390 -15.76 -16.62 18.05
N ARG A 391 -15.80 -16.32 19.34
CA ARG A 391 -14.92 -15.38 20.02
C ARG A 391 -14.38 -16.03 21.29
N GLN A 392 -13.08 -15.91 21.50
CA GLN A 392 -12.47 -16.21 22.78
C GLN A 392 -12.81 -15.07 23.74
N MET A 393 -13.50 -15.37 24.84
CA MET A 393 -13.84 -14.38 25.87
C MET A 393 -12.69 -14.21 26.86
N ASN A 394 -12.06 -15.32 27.24
CA ASN A 394 -10.85 -15.34 28.06
C ASN A 394 -10.17 -16.72 27.92
N LYS A 395 -9.21 -17.04 28.80
CA LYS A 395 -8.46 -18.33 28.77
C LYS A 395 -9.36 -19.58 28.87
N TYR A 396 -10.57 -19.45 29.38
CA TYR A 396 -11.44 -20.59 29.73
C TYR A 396 -12.78 -20.61 29.02
N PHE A 397 -13.21 -19.50 28.40
CA PHE A 397 -14.55 -19.40 27.82
C PHE A 397 -14.54 -18.90 26.39
N PHE A 398 -15.37 -19.55 25.57
CA PHE A 398 -15.61 -19.21 24.17
C PHE A 398 -17.10 -18.98 23.96
N ARG A 399 -17.44 -17.97 23.16
CA ARG A 399 -18.82 -17.66 22.76
C ARG A 399 -18.93 -17.82 21.25
N ASP A 400 -19.89 -18.62 20.81
CA ASP A 400 -20.17 -18.89 19.40
C ASP A 400 -21.59 -18.43 19.06
N GLN A 401 -21.70 -17.45 18.17
CA GLN A 401 -22.98 -16.92 17.73
C GLN A 401 -23.49 -17.74 16.55
N ILE A 402 -24.59 -18.46 16.75
CA ILE A 402 -25.15 -19.33 15.72
C ILE A 402 -26.46 -18.73 15.23
N ASP A 403 -26.43 -18.28 13.97
CA ASP A 403 -27.60 -17.81 13.26
C ASP A 403 -28.27 -19.01 12.58
N PHE A 404 -29.41 -19.46 13.10
CA PHE A 404 -30.23 -20.43 12.37
C PHE A 404 -31.19 -19.64 11.49
N GLY A 405 -30.97 -19.72 10.17
CA GLY A 405 -31.76 -19.01 9.18
C GLY A 405 -33.27 -19.18 9.35
N ASP A 406 -33.97 -18.07 9.11
CA ASP A 406 -35.38 -17.96 8.74
C ASP A 406 -36.36 -18.84 9.54
N THR A 407 -36.33 -18.70 10.86
CA THR A 407 -37.55 -18.85 11.65
C THR A 407 -37.85 -17.51 12.28
N SER A 408 -39.08 -17.05 12.11
CA SER A 408 -39.65 -15.78 12.56
C SER A 408 -39.69 -15.59 14.09
N ASP A 409 -38.79 -16.22 14.83
CA ASP A 409 -38.66 -16.16 16.28
C ASP A 409 -37.24 -15.67 16.62
N GLU A 410 -37.07 -14.34 16.56
CA GLU A 410 -36.15 -13.42 17.28
C GLU A 410 -35.04 -13.92 18.25
N LYS A 411 -34.42 -15.09 18.09
CA LYS A 411 -33.36 -15.56 19.01
C LYS A 411 -32.19 -16.18 18.27
N SER A 412 -31.21 -15.34 17.93
CA SER A 412 -29.83 -15.79 17.87
C SER A 412 -29.45 -16.36 19.24
N TYR A 413 -29.18 -17.66 19.33
CA TYR A 413 -28.73 -18.26 20.59
C TYR A 413 -27.21 -18.27 20.62
N ASP A 414 -26.63 -17.39 21.43
CA ASP A 414 -25.22 -17.51 21.79
C ASP A 414 -24.99 -18.83 22.53
N ARG A 415 -24.07 -19.64 22.02
CA ARG A 415 -23.58 -20.82 22.74
C ARG A 415 -22.31 -20.44 23.46
N VAL A 416 -22.29 -20.67 24.77
CA VAL A 416 -21.09 -20.48 25.58
C VAL A 416 -20.50 -21.84 25.90
N TYR A 417 -19.18 -21.92 25.79
CA TYR A 417 -18.39 -23.11 26.02
C TYR A 417 -17.33 -22.82 27.08
N TRP A 418 -17.29 -23.66 28.11
CA TRP A 418 -16.15 -23.76 29.00
C TRP A 418 -15.10 -24.70 28.39
N PHE A 419 -13.84 -24.29 28.39
CA PHE A 419 -12.71 -25.07 27.92
C PHE A 419 -12.00 -25.75 29.09
N ASP A 420 -12.18 -27.07 29.17
CA ASP A 420 -11.43 -27.96 30.06
C ASP A 420 -10.03 -28.15 29.49
N ARG A 421 -9.11 -27.29 29.94
CA ARG A 421 -7.73 -27.23 29.44
C ARG A 421 -6.93 -28.49 29.79
N VAL A 422 -7.32 -29.23 30.83
CA VAL A 422 -6.65 -30.47 31.25
C VAL A 422 -7.01 -31.62 30.32
N ASN A 423 -8.30 -31.78 30.05
CA ASN A 423 -8.78 -32.85 29.17
C ASN A 423 -8.81 -32.45 27.69
N LYS A 424 -8.42 -31.20 27.36
CA LYS A 424 -8.48 -30.61 26.03
C LYS A 424 -9.86 -30.80 25.38
N ALA A 425 -10.92 -30.39 26.10
CA ALA A 425 -12.29 -30.55 25.64
C ALA A 425 -13.13 -29.33 25.98
N VAL A 426 -14.12 -29.02 25.16
CA VAL A 426 -15.10 -27.98 25.47
C VAL A 426 -16.42 -28.56 25.93
N LYS A 427 -17.05 -27.90 26.90
CA LYS A 427 -18.38 -28.26 27.41
C LYS A 427 -19.29 -27.05 27.29
N ARG A 428 -20.47 -27.26 26.71
CA ARG A 428 -21.50 -26.21 26.66
C ARG A 428 -21.97 -25.91 28.08
N VAL A 429 -22.17 -24.62 28.38
CA VAL A 429 -22.66 -24.14 29.66
C VAL A 429 -23.88 -23.24 29.46
N ASP A 430 -24.72 -23.14 30.50
CA ASP A 430 -25.98 -22.38 30.48
C ASP A 430 -25.85 -21.00 31.15
N TYR A 431 -24.63 -20.44 31.15
CA TYR A 431 -24.28 -19.12 31.68
C TYR A 431 -23.31 -18.41 30.73
N ILE A 432 -23.17 -17.10 30.88
CA ILE A 432 -22.32 -16.24 30.04
C ILE A 432 -21.31 -15.52 30.94
N PRO A 433 -20.02 -15.44 30.57
CA PRO A 433 -19.08 -14.54 31.24
C PRO A 433 -19.56 -13.09 31.16
N ASP A 434 -19.68 -12.43 32.32
CA ASP A 434 -20.11 -11.02 32.40
C ASP A 434 -18.99 -10.08 31.90
N SER A 435 -17.73 -10.49 32.02
CA SER A 435 -16.57 -9.77 31.48
C SER A 435 -15.46 -10.71 31.00
N LEU A 436 -14.46 -10.14 30.31
CA LEU A 436 -13.23 -10.85 29.92
C LEU A 436 -12.27 -11.06 31.12
N GLU A 437 -12.57 -10.48 32.28
CA GLU A 437 -11.69 -10.45 33.45
C GLU A 437 -11.61 -11.81 34.16
N LEU A 438 -10.40 -12.15 34.59
CA LEU A 438 -10.11 -13.35 35.39
C LEU A 438 -9.52 -12.96 36.75
N TYR A 439 -10.34 -13.08 37.79
CA TYR A 439 -9.94 -12.81 39.16
C TYR A 439 -9.04 -13.93 39.68
N ALA A 440 -7.93 -13.55 40.33
CA ALA A 440 -6.86 -14.47 40.70
C ALA A 440 -6.39 -15.38 39.53
N GLY A 441 -6.53 -14.88 38.29
CA GLY A 441 -6.13 -15.58 37.06
C GLY A 441 -7.02 -16.76 36.64
N LYS A 442 -8.11 -17.05 37.36
CA LYS A 442 -8.96 -18.22 37.04
C LYS A 442 -10.45 -18.09 37.33
N TYR A 443 -10.85 -17.22 38.24
CA TYR A 443 -12.26 -17.08 38.59
C TYR A 443 -12.93 -16.06 37.68
N CYS A 444 -14.12 -16.39 37.20
CA CYS A 444 -14.87 -15.55 36.28
C CYS A 444 -16.27 -15.30 36.84
N ILE A 445 -16.71 -14.05 36.84
CA ILE A 445 -18.10 -13.70 37.13
C ILE A 445 -18.93 -14.06 35.91
N VAL A 446 -20.03 -14.76 36.15
CA VAL A 446 -20.90 -15.29 35.11
C VAL A 446 -22.35 -14.96 35.43
N GLU A 447 -23.17 -14.78 34.40
CA GLU A 447 -24.60 -14.49 34.51
C GLU A 447 -25.46 -15.53 33.80
N LYS A 448 -26.67 -15.77 34.32
CA LYS A 448 -27.66 -16.65 33.70
C LYS A 448 -28.44 -15.88 32.62
N GLY A 449 -27.84 -15.77 31.44
CA GLY A 449 -28.35 -14.94 30.35
C GLY A 449 -28.13 -13.45 30.61
N ILE A 450 -28.46 -12.61 29.61
CA ILE A 450 -28.17 -11.17 29.64
C ILE A 450 -28.91 -10.49 30.80
N ASN A 451 -28.17 -9.82 31.68
CA ASN A 451 -28.66 -9.17 32.91
C ASN A 451 -29.37 -10.16 33.87
N GLY A 452 -28.98 -11.43 33.83
CA GLY A 452 -29.53 -12.48 34.67
C GLY A 452 -28.91 -12.53 36.07
N PRO A 453 -29.35 -13.45 36.92
CA PRO A 453 -28.65 -13.74 38.17
C PRO A 453 -27.19 -14.12 37.92
N GLU A 454 -26.31 -13.51 38.69
CA GLU A 454 -24.87 -13.65 38.65
C GLU A 454 -24.37 -14.70 39.65
N GLY A 455 -23.16 -15.18 39.38
CA GLY A 455 -22.40 -16.13 40.20
C GLY A 455 -20.93 -16.10 39.80
N VAL A 456 -20.15 -17.04 40.32
CA VAL A 456 -18.71 -17.14 40.03
C VAL A 456 -18.36 -18.59 39.72
N VAL A 457 -17.59 -18.77 38.65
CA VAL A 457 -17.07 -20.07 38.21
C VAL A 457 -15.55 -20.11 38.35
N ASP A 458 -15.02 -21.24 38.81
CA ASP A 458 -13.59 -21.54 38.69
C ASP A 458 -13.31 -22.04 37.27
N GLY A 459 -12.64 -21.22 36.45
CA GLY A 459 -12.30 -21.56 35.07
C GLY A 459 -11.41 -22.80 34.94
N LEU A 460 -10.63 -23.18 35.97
CA LEU A 460 -9.82 -24.39 35.94
C LEU A 460 -10.67 -25.66 36.03
N THR A 461 -11.72 -25.65 36.84
CA THR A 461 -12.52 -26.86 37.14
C THR A 461 -13.89 -26.85 36.47
N GLY A 462 -14.36 -25.69 36.02
CA GLY A 462 -15.71 -25.46 35.50
C GLY A 462 -16.78 -25.41 36.59
N GLU A 463 -16.40 -25.48 37.87
CA GLU A 463 -17.34 -25.53 38.99
C GLU A 463 -17.86 -24.13 39.35
N ILE A 464 -19.16 -24.03 39.61
CA ILE A 464 -19.79 -22.84 40.16
C ILE A 464 -19.45 -22.76 41.65
N ILE A 465 -18.60 -21.81 42.02
CA ILE A 465 -18.14 -21.60 43.41
C ILE A 465 -19.00 -20.57 44.15
N VAL A 466 -19.65 -19.66 43.43
CA VAL A 466 -20.71 -18.79 43.96
C VAL A 466 -21.97 -19.04 43.14
N PRO A 467 -23.09 -19.48 43.75
CA PRO A 467 -24.31 -19.84 43.04
C PRO A 467 -24.84 -18.74 42.13
N LEU A 468 -25.31 -19.11 40.93
CA LEU A 468 -25.99 -18.26 39.93
C LEU A 468 -27.40 -17.83 40.40
N GLN A 469 -27.47 -17.07 41.49
CA GLN A 469 -28.73 -16.62 42.09
C GLN A 469 -28.65 -15.20 42.68
N TYR A 470 -27.51 -14.53 42.51
CA TYR A 470 -27.25 -13.22 43.10
C TYR A 470 -27.24 -12.13 42.04
N TYR A 471 -27.05 -10.88 42.46
CA TYR A 471 -26.92 -9.71 41.60
C TYR A 471 -25.77 -8.85 42.12
N ASN A 472 -25.09 -8.12 41.24
CA ASN A 472 -23.92 -7.29 41.58
C ASN A 472 -22.88 -8.09 42.38
N VAL A 473 -22.48 -9.24 41.85
CA VAL A 473 -21.35 -10.02 42.33
C VAL A 473 -20.08 -9.23 42.02
N LEU A 474 -19.28 -8.96 43.05
CA LEU A 474 -18.04 -8.19 42.96
C LEU A 474 -16.93 -8.91 43.72
N TYR A 475 -15.68 -8.62 43.37
CA TYR A 475 -14.51 -9.07 44.12
C TYR A 475 -13.94 -7.91 44.95
N GLU A 476 -14.02 -7.99 46.27
CA GLU A 476 -13.58 -6.95 47.21
C GLU A 476 -12.79 -7.58 48.36
N ASP A 477 -11.60 -7.04 48.66
CA ASP A 477 -10.76 -7.45 49.81
C ASP A 477 -10.54 -8.97 49.96
N GLY A 478 -10.33 -9.67 48.84
CA GLY A 478 -10.09 -11.13 48.85
C GLY A 478 -11.35 -11.99 49.00
N LYS A 479 -12.53 -11.39 48.91
CA LYS A 479 -13.84 -12.05 49.04
C LYS A 479 -14.73 -11.72 47.85
N TRP A 480 -15.70 -12.60 47.60
CA TRP A 480 -16.82 -12.27 46.72
C TRP A 480 -17.94 -11.65 47.54
N VAL A 481 -18.42 -10.50 47.09
CA VAL A 481 -19.57 -9.81 47.66
C VAL A 481 -20.71 -9.95 46.67
N ALA A 482 -21.81 -10.55 47.11
CA ALA A 482 -22.98 -10.79 46.27
C ALA A 482 -24.22 -10.20 46.92
N LYS A 483 -25.20 -9.74 46.14
CA LYS A 483 -26.50 -9.28 46.68
C LYS A 483 -27.61 -10.27 46.32
N THR A 484 -28.44 -10.59 47.29
CA THR A 484 -29.72 -11.29 47.06
C THR A 484 -30.76 -10.37 46.43
N ASN A 485 -31.88 -10.92 45.96
CA ASN A 485 -32.97 -10.15 45.33
C ASN A 485 -33.57 -9.06 46.24
N ASN A 486 -33.45 -9.20 47.57
CA ASN A 486 -33.90 -8.20 48.55
C ASN A 486 -32.79 -7.20 48.93
N GLY A 487 -31.64 -7.20 48.26
CA GLY A 487 -30.53 -6.27 48.47
C GLY A 487 -29.60 -6.59 49.64
N GLN A 488 -29.78 -7.73 50.32
CA GLN A 488 -28.88 -8.16 51.40
C GLN A 488 -27.54 -8.63 50.82
N LYS A 489 -26.43 -8.16 51.40
CA LYS A 489 -25.09 -8.63 51.04
C LYS A 489 -24.81 -10.00 51.65
N VAL A 490 -24.19 -10.87 50.86
CA VAL A 490 -23.68 -12.18 51.24
C VAL A 490 -22.22 -12.26 50.83
N TYR A 491 -21.39 -12.85 51.67
CA TYR A 491 -19.96 -12.92 51.45
C TYR A 491 -19.50 -14.36 51.25
N TYR A 492 -18.65 -14.56 50.26
CA TYR A 492 -17.97 -15.82 50.01
C TYR A 492 -16.45 -15.61 50.08
N SER A 493 -15.73 -16.60 50.61
CA SER A 493 -14.28 -16.66 50.43
C SER A 493 -13.93 -16.76 48.95
N LEU A 494 -12.68 -16.48 48.58
CA LEU A 494 -12.19 -16.64 47.21
C LEU A 494 -12.54 -18.01 46.60
N GLN A 495 -12.52 -19.08 47.40
CA GLN A 495 -12.84 -20.46 46.98
C GLN A 495 -14.35 -20.80 47.02
N GLY A 496 -15.24 -19.83 47.24
CA GLY A 496 -16.69 -20.05 47.21
C GLY A 496 -17.30 -20.60 48.49
N LYS A 497 -16.61 -20.55 49.63
CA LYS A 497 -17.22 -20.90 50.92
C LYS A 497 -17.96 -19.68 51.44
N ARG A 498 -19.27 -19.81 51.71
CA ARG A 498 -20.04 -18.74 52.37
C ARG A 498 -19.44 -18.46 53.76
N VAL A 499 -19.16 -17.20 54.04
CA VAL A 499 -18.52 -16.78 55.31
C VAL A 499 -19.43 -15.88 56.15
N GLU A 500 -20.26 -15.04 55.54
CA GLU A 500 -21.21 -14.12 56.21
C GLU A 500 -22.50 -13.94 55.41
#